data_AF-A0A6J4QWJ9-F1
#
_entry.id   AF-A0A6J4QWJ9-F1
#
_cell.length_a   1.000
_cell.length_b   1.000
_cell.length_c   1.000
_cell.angle_alpha   90.00
_cell.angle_beta   90.00
_cell.angle_gamma   90.00
#
_symmetry.space_group_name_H-M   'P 1'
#
loop_
_entity.id
_entity.type
_entity.pdbx_description
1 polymer ?
#
loop_
_entity_poly.entity_id
_entity_poly.type
_entity_poly.pdbx_seq_one_letter_code
_entity_poly.pdbx_strand_id
1 'polypeptide(L)'
;MLGAHISIVRAALLVALAALLEATLSPLLALGWVAPHFLMIGLIVAVTGMRDLQGLLLGFFGGVLTDALSGGIFGTGTLGGVLAAAVGVRAGALRRKGGTGTLMAQGVAASVAVYDLLNLFAASLVGRGGPDASGYLSGFADYLITGVVPDVLLNAVLAYLVGGHILRAITKREEIWN
;
A
#
# COMPACT_ATOMS: atom_id res chain seq x y z
N MET A 1 8.62 1.23 28.67
CA MET A 1 9.43 0.66 27.56
C MET A 1 8.89 -0.67 27.01
N LEU A 2 8.07 -1.45 27.73
CA LEU A 2 7.44 -2.67 27.20
C LEU A 2 6.46 -2.45 26.01
N GLY A 3 5.78 -1.29 25.94
CA GLY A 3 4.79 -1.04 24.88
C GLY A 3 5.35 -0.90 23.47
N ALA A 4 6.63 -0.54 23.30
CA ALA A 4 7.22 -0.31 21.97
C ALA A 4 7.57 -1.63 21.25
N HIS A 5 7.99 -2.66 21.98
CA HIS A 5 8.36 -3.95 21.39
C HIS A 5 7.15 -4.73 20.87
N ILE A 6 6.03 -4.68 21.61
CA ILE A 6 4.76 -5.29 21.21
C ILE A 6 4.24 -4.64 19.92
N SER A 7 4.46 -3.34 19.75
CA SER A 7 4.08 -2.62 18.53
C SER A 7 4.85 -3.06 17.29
N ILE A 8 6.16 -3.31 17.40
CA ILE A 8 7.00 -3.67 16.24
C ILE A 8 6.70 -5.11 15.78
N VAL A 9 6.62 -6.06 16.72
CA VAL A 9 6.30 -7.46 16.38
C VAL A 9 4.92 -7.54 15.73
N ARG A 10 3.93 -6.82 16.25
CA ARG A 10 2.60 -6.72 15.63
C ARG A 10 2.69 -6.17 14.21
N ALA A 11 3.41 -5.07 14.01
CA ALA A 11 3.53 -4.45 12.70
C ALA A 11 4.23 -5.37 11.69
N ALA A 12 5.30 -6.06 12.11
CA ALA A 12 5.99 -7.05 11.29
C ALA A 12 5.08 -8.23 10.93
N LEU A 13 4.29 -8.75 11.88
CA LEU A 13 3.32 -9.82 11.60
C LEU A 13 2.23 -9.39 10.62
N LEU A 14 1.74 -8.15 10.74
CA LEU A 14 0.76 -7.60 9.80
C LEU A 14 1.36 -7.47 8.40
N VAL A 15 2.59 -6.98 8.27
CA VAL A 15 3.30 -6.90 6.99
C VAL A 15 3.55 -8.29 6.41
N ALA A 16 3.98 -9.25 7.24
CA ALA A 16 4.20 -10.63 6.79
C ALA A 16 2.90 -11.30 6.31
N LEU A 17 1.79 -11.10 7.02
CA LEU A 17 0.48 -11.59 6.60
C LEU A 17 0.03 -10.92 5.31
N ALA A 18 0.20 -9.60 5.20
CA ALA A 18 -0.14 -8.86 4.00
C ALA A 18 0.69 -9.31 2.79
N ALA A 19 1.98 -9.58 2.98
CA ALA A 19 2.85 -10.15 1.95
C ALA A 19 2.46 -11.58 1.56
N LEU A 20 2.02 -12.40 2.51
CA LEU A 20 1.49 -13.73 2.21
C LEU A 20 0.21 -13.63 1.36
N LEU A 21 -0.71 -12.72 1.71
CA LEU A 21 -1.92 -12.47 0.93
C LEU A 21 -1.58 -11.91 -0.46
N GLU A 22 -0.59 -11.00 -0.55
CA GLU A 22 -0.06 -10.49 -1.81
C GLU A 22 0.44 -11.64 -2.69
N ALA A 23 1.30 -12.51 -2.17
CA ALA A 23 1.88 -13.60 -2.95
C ALA A 23 0.88 -14.69 -3.35
N THR A 24 -0.20 -14.89 -2.59
CA THR A 24 -1.13 -16.02 -2.78
C THR A 24 -2.46 -15.61 -3.42
N LEU A 25 -3.07 -14.52 -2.98
CA LEU A 25 -4.39 -14.08 -3.44
C LEU A 25 -4.32 -13.04 -4.55
N SER A 26 -3.31 -12.16 -4.55
CA SER A 26 -3.21 -11.11 -5.57
C SER A 26 -3.18 -11.68 -6.99
N PRO A 27 -2.37 -12.71 -7.30
CA PRO A 27 -2.37 -13.31 -8.65
C PRO A 27 -3.69 -13.99 -9.03
N LEU A 28 -4.45 -14.51 -8.05
CA LEU A 28 -5.74 -15.17 -8.29
C LEU A 28 -6.88 -14.18 -8.52
N LEU A 29 -6.72 -12.96 -8.03
CA LEU A 29 -7.70 -11.88 -8.11
C LEU A 29 -7.32 -10.81 -9.14
N ALA A 30 -6.19 -10.98 -9.83
CA ALA A 30 -5.72 -10.09 -10.86
C ALA A 30 -6.65 -10.11 -12.08
N LEU A 31 -7.11 -8.93 -12.48
CA LEU A 31 -7.96 -8.69 -13.64
C LEU A 31 -7.18 -7.85 -14.66
N GLY A 32 -6.32 -8.52 -15.44
CA GLY A 32 -5.43 -7.85 -16.39
C GLY A 32 -4.39 -6.99 -15.69
N TRP A 33 -4.53 -5.67 -15.77
CA TRP A 33 -3.61 -4.68 -15.17
C TRP A 33 -3.98 -4.29 -13.74
N VAL A 34 -5.12 -4.77 -13.25
CA VAL A 34 -5.68 -4.40 -11.95
C VAL A 34 -5.50 -5.56 -10.99
N ALA A 35 -4.90 -5.33 -9.83
CA ALA A 35 -4.65 -6.36 -8.83
C ALA A 35 -4.76 -5.80 -7.41
N PRO A 36 -5.21 -6.61 -6.44
CA PRO A 36 -5.28 -6.15 -5.06
C PRO A 36 -3.89 -6.09 -4.41
N HIS A 37 -3.42 -4.88 -4.10
CA HIS A 37 -2.18 -4.59 -3.38
C HIS A 37 -2.38 -4.70 -1.86
N PHE A 38 -2.59 -5.93 -1.38
CA PHE A 38 -2.71 -6.25 0.04
C PHE A 38 -1.53 -5.75 0.87
N LEU A 39 -0.32 -5.79 0.32
CA LEU A 39 0.89 -5.35 1.03
C LEU A 39 0.83 -3.85 1.34
N MET A 40 0.41 -3.01 0.39
CA MET A 40 0.27 -1.56 0.59
C MET A 40 -0.79 -1.24 1.66
N ILE A 41 -1.94 -1.94 1.63
CA ILE A 41 -2.98 -1.80 2.65
C ILE A 41 -2.43 -2.20 4.02
N GLY A 42 -1.80 -3.37 4.09
CA GLY A 42 -1.21 -3.91 5.32
C GLY A 42 -0.13 -3.01 5.90
N LEU A 43 0.69 -2.38 5.07
CA LEU A 43 1.74 -1.45 5.49
C LEU A 43 1.17 -0.22 6.19
N ILE A 44 0.17 0.43 5.58
CA ILE A 44 -0.50 1.60 6.16
C ILE A 44 -1.13 1.23 7.50
N VAL A 45 -1.81 0.09 7.59
CA VAL A 45 -2.38 -0.43 8.84
C VAL A 45 -1.29 -0.68 9.88
N ALA A 46 -0.21 -1.36 9.49
CA ALA A 46 0.87 -1.78 10.39
C ALA A 46 1.61 -0.60 11.02
N VAL A 47 1.87 0.45 10.24
CA VAL A 47 2.60 1.64 10.71
C VAL A 47 1.71 2.64 11.45
N THR A 48 0.39 2.44 11.45
CA THR A 48 -0.53 3.35 12.12
C THR A 48 -0.27 3.35 13.63
N GLY A 49 0.10 4.51 14.18
CA GLY A 49 0.42 4.67 15.60
C GLY A 49 1.86 4.29 15.98
N MET A 50 2.72 3.99 15.00
CA MET A 50 4.17 3.87 15.22
C MET A 50 4.85 5.23 15.24
N ARG A 51 6.08 5.28 15.75
CA ARG A 51 6.94 6.48 15.66
C ARG A 51 7.41 6.66 14.21
N ASP A 52 7.54 7.91 13.76
CA ASP A 52 7.87 8.28 12.38
C ASP A 52 9.00 7.46 11.76
N LEU A 53 10.17 7.40 12.41
CA LEU A 53 11.32 6.66 11.89
C LEU A 53 11.04 5.15 11.77
N GLN A 54 10.38 4.55 12.75
CA GLN A 54 10.09 3.11 12.72
C GLN A 54 9.04 2.78 11.64
N GLY A 55 8.03 3.63 11.50
CA GLY A 55 7.03 3.50 10.45
C GLY A 55 7.65 3.63 9.06
N LEU A 56 8.50 4.64 8.84
CA LEU A 56 9.21 4.84 7.57
C LEU A 56 10.15 3.69 7.23
N LEU A 57 10.91 3.17 8.20
CA LEU A 57 11.78 2.01 8.01
C LEU A 57 10.97 0.76 7.65
N LEU A 58 9.88 0.50 8.37
CA LEU A 58 8.99 -0.62 8.03
C LEU A 58 8.37 -0.43 6.65
N GLY A 59 8.02 0.81 6.30
CA GLY A 59 7.53 1.20 4.98
C GLY A 59 8.52 0.90 3.85
N PHE A 60 9.77 1.31 4.05
CA PHE A 60 10.87 1.04 3.13
C PHE A 60 11.07 -0.47 2.92
N PHE A 61 11.21 -1.25 4.00
CA PHE A 61 11.41 -2.69 3.89
C PHE A 61 10.19 -3.43 3.35
N GLY A 62 8.98 -2.98 3.70
CA GLY A 62 7.75 -3.51 3.10
C GLY A 62 7.67 -3.22 1.60
N GLY A 63 8.13 -2.05 1.17
CA GLY A 63 8.24 -1.71 -0.25
C GLY A 63 9.31 -2.53 -0.99
N VAL A 64 10.45 -2.82 -0.36
CA VAL A 64 11.44 -3.78 -0.89
C VAL A 64 10.81 -5.17 -1.06
N LEU A 65 9.95 -5.57 -0.13
CA LEU A 65 9.22 -6.84 -0.25
C LEU A 65 8.20 -6.81 -1.40
N THR A 66 7.50 -5.69 -1.62
CA THR A 66 6.66 -5.50 -2.81
C THR A 66 7.46 -5.64 -4.10
N ASP A 67 8.65 -5.04 -4.16
CA ASP A 67 9.55 -5.16 -5.32
C ASP A 67 9.94 -6.63 -5.56
N ALA A 68 10.25 -7.37 -4.49
CA ALA A 68 10.62 -8.78 -4.58
C ALA A 68 9.45 -9.69 -5.02
N LEU A 69 8.21 -9.36 -4.64
CA LEU A 69 7.03 -10.17 -4.94
C LEU A 69 6.39 -9.84 -6.30
N SER A 70 6.48 -8.59 -6.76
CA SER A 70 5.81 -8.13 -7.98
C SER A 70 6.49 -8.55 -9.28
N GLY A 71 7.79 -8.91 -9.23
CA GLY A 71 8.59 -9.17 -10.45
C GLY A 71 8.81 -7.94 -11.32
N GLY A 72 8.45 -6.74 -10.82
CA GLY A 72 8.57 -5.45 -11.50
C GLY A 72 9.97 -4.83 -11.39
N ILE A 73 10.04 -3.51 -11.61
CA ILE A 73 11.31 -2.78 -11.47
C ILE A 73 11.57 -2.48 -10.00
N PHE A 74 12.72 -2.96 -9.52
CA PHE A 74 13.16 -2.76 -8.15
C PHE A 74 13.28 -1.26 -7.79
N GLY A 75 12.77 -0.88 -6.63
CA GLY A 75 12.76 0.48 -6.10
C GLY A 75 11.41 1.20 -6.20
N THR A 76 10.51 0.75 -7.09
CA THR A 76 9.19 1.37 -7.26
C THR A 76 8.28 1.07 -6.06
N GLY A 77 8.25 -0.19 -5.63
CA GLY A 77 7.61 -0.67 -4.41
C GLY A 77 8.22 -0.03 -3.19
N THR A 78 9.54 0.09 -3.13
CA THR A 78 10.27 0.77 -2.05
C THR A 78 9.79 2.22 -1.86
N LEU A 79 9.69 3.01 -2.93
CA LEU A 79 9.18 4.38 -2.88
C LEU A 79 7.69 4.43 -2.52
N GLY A 80 6.87 3.56 -3.11
CA GLY A 80 5.45 3.44 -2.78
C GLY A 80 5.23 3.07 -1.31
N GLY A 81 6.05 2.18 -0.77
CA GLY A 81 6.04 1.74 0.63
C GLY A 81 6.46 2.83 1.61
N VAL A 82 7.47 3.63 1.27
CA VAL A 82 7.83 4.83 2.05
C VAL A 82 6.68 5.83 2.08
N LEU A 83 6.02 6.07 0.94
CA LEU A 83 4.86 6.97 0.88
C LEU A 83 3.70 6.43 1.71
N ALA A 84 3.39 5.14 1.58
CA ALA A 84 2.39 4.44 2.37
C ALA A 84 2.67 4.59 3.87
N ALA A 85 3.92 4.40 4.30
CA ALA A 85 4.30 4.63 5.69
C ALA A 85 4.18 6.09 6.13
N ALA A 86 4.60 7.04 5.30
CA ALA A 86 4.48 8.47 5.60
C ALA A 86 3.01 8.87 5.82
N VAL A 87 2.10 8.32 5.00
CA VAL A 87 0.65 8.54 5.18
C VAL A 87 0.12 7.81 6.41
N GLY A 88 0.48 6.54 6.61
CA GLY A 88 -0.01 5.73 7.73
C GLY A 88 0.39 6.25 9.11
N VAL A 89 1.63 6.71 9.27
CA VAL A 89 2.09 7.34 10.52
C VAL A 89 1.27 8.60 10.82
N ARG A 90 1.02 9.44 9.81
CA ARG A 90 0.19 10.66 9.98
C ARG A 90 -1.29 10.36 10.20
N ALA A 91 -1.81 9.31 9.59
CA ALA A 91 -3.18 8.85 9.80
C ALA A 91 -3.41 8.42 11.27
N GLY A 92 -2.38 7.90 11.95
CA GLY A 92 -2.40 7.63 13.38
C GLY A 92 -2.71 8.86 14.23
N ALA A 93 -2.20 10.04 13.86
CA ALA A 93 -2.48 11.30 14.55
C ALA A 93 -3.91 11.82 14.30
N LEU A 94 -4.47 11.56 13.10
CA LEU A 94 -5.81 11.99 12.70
C LEU A 94 -6.94 11.03 13.14
N ARG A 95 -6.57 9.86 13.66
CA ARG A 95 -7.46 8.77 14.12
C ARG A 95 -8.55 9.22 15.11
N ARG A 96 -8.33 10.30 15.87
CA ARG A 96 -9.30 10.83 16.87
C ARG A 96 -10.59 11.43 16.27
N LYS A 97 -10.68 11.67 14.95
CA LYS A 97 -11.82 12.39 14.34
C LYS A 97 -12.84 11.54 13.56
N GLY A 98 -12.86 10.21 13.72
CA GLY A 98 -13.98 9.38 13.22
C GLY A 98 -14.03 9.08 11.71
N GLY A 99 -13.03 9.50 10.92
CA GLY A 99 -12.95 9.29 9.46
C GLY A 99 -12.02 8.15 9.00
N THR A 100 -11.82 7.13 9.82
CA THR A 100 -10.71 6.16 9.69
C THR A 100 -10.67 5.41 8.35
N GLY A 101 -11.83 4.97 7.85
CA GLY A 101 -11.92 4.25 6.58
C GLY A 101 -11.59 5.14 5.37
N THR A 102 -12.09 6.37 5.36
CA THR A 102 -11.85 7.32 4.26
C THR A 102 -10.39 7.77 4.21
N LEU A 103 -9.75 8.01 5.36
CA LEU A 103 -8.32 8.34 5.42
C LEU A 103 -7.45 7.18 4.93
N MET A 104 -7.80 5.94 5.29
CA MET A 104 -7.11 4.76 4.76
C MET A 104 -7.30 4.61 3.25
N ALA A 105 -8.52 4.78 2.76
CA ALA A 105 -8.82 4.73 1.34
C ALA A 105 -7.99 5.76 0.55
N GLN A 106 -7.89 7.00 1.03
CA GLN A 106 -7.08 8.05 0.41
C GLN A 106 -5.59 7.73 0.46
N GLY A 107 -5.09 7.21 1.58
CA GLY A 107 -3.69 6.84 1.72
C GLY A 107 -3.29 5.70 0.79
N VAL A 108 -4.10 4.64 0.73
CA VAL A 108 -3.89 3.52 -0.18
C VAL A 108 -4.01 3.99 -1.63
N ALA A 109 -5.02 4.81 -1.96
CA ALA A 109 -5.19 5.36 -3.30
C ALA A 109 -3.94 6.12 -3.77
N ALA A 110 -3.41 7.01 -2.92
CA ALA A 110 -2.22 7.78 -3.23
C ALA A 110 -0.98 6.89 -3.37
N SER A 111 -0.81 5.91 -2.49
CA SER A 111 0.34 4.98 -2.53
C SER A 111 0.33 4.08 -3.75
N VAL A 112 -0.83 3.51 -4.11
CA VAL A 112 -1.00 2.68 -5.31
C VAL A 112 -0.80 3.52 -6.56
N ALA A 113 -1.40 4.72 -6.63
CA ALA A 113 -1.22 5.62 -7.77
C ALA A 113 0.26 5.97 -7.99
N VAL A 114 0.99 6.28 -6.91
CA VAL A 114 2.42 6.57 -7.01
C VAL A 114 3.21 5.32 -7.40
N TYR A 115 2.89 4.15 -6.85
CA TYR A 115 3.53 2.90 -7.25
C TYR A 115 3.36 2.61 -8.75
N ASP A 116 2.14 2.72 -9.27
CA ASP A 116 1.85 2.45 -10.68
C ASP A 116 2.52 3.46 -11.61
N LEU A 117 2.45 4.75 -11.27
CA LEU A 117 3.13 5.81 -12.03
C LEU A 117 4.64 5.59 -12.03
N LEU A 118 5.23 5.26 -10.88
CA LEU A 118 6.66 4.98 -10.79
C LEU A 118 7.05 3.76 -11.63
N ASN A 119 6.23 2.69 -11.63
CA ASN A 119 6.45 1.54 -12.49
C ASN A 119 6.38 1.89 -13.98
N LEU A 120 5.39 2.69 -14.38
CA LEU A 120 5.22 3.15 -15.75
C LEU A 120 6.41 4.01 -16.22
N PHE A 121 6.83 4.97 -15.40
CA PHE A 121 8.01 5.79 -15.68
C PHE A 121 9.27 4.94 -15.74
N ALA A 122 9.48 4.04 -14.77
CA ALA A 122 10.65 3.18 -14.74
C ALA A 122 10.69 2.24 -15.96
N ALA A 123 9.55 1.66 -16.36
CA ALA A 123 9.46 0.81 -17.55
C ALA A 123 9.82 1.58 -18.83
N SER A 124 9.40 2.85 -18.90
CA SER A 124 9.75 3.76 -19.99
C SER A 124 11.25 4.05 -20.05
N LEU A 125 11.90 4.28 -18.88
CA LEU A 125 13.34 4.52 -18.82
C LEU A 125 14.18 3.29 -19.20
N VAL A 126 13.73 2.08 -18.87
CA VAL A 126 14.44 0.81 -19.14
C VAL A 126 14.20 0.33 -20.59
N GLY A 127 13.41 1.06 -21.38
CA GLY A 127 13.14 0.71 -22.77
C GLY A 127 12.30 -0.56 -22.94
N ARG A 128 11.59 -0.99 -21.88
CA ARG A 128 10.76 -2.20 -21.90
C ARG A 128 9.43 -2.06 -22.65
N GLY A 129 9.16 -0.88 -23.21
CA GLY A 129 7.87 -0.56 -23.83
C GLY A 129 6.81 -0.40 -22.75
N GLY A 130 6.46 0.84 -22.44
CA GLY A 130 5.12 1.11 -21.92
C GLY A 130 4.06 0.76 -22.97
N PRO A 131 2.76 0.70 -22.61
CA PRO A 131 1.67 0.27 -23.46
C PRO A 131 1.77 0.85 -24.88
N ASP A 132 1.57 -0.03 -25.87
CA ASP A 132 1.96 0.11 -27.28
C ASP A 132 2.05 1.56 -27.78
N ALA A 133 3.27 1.95 -28.15
CA ALA A 133 3.64 3.31 -28.57
C ALA A 133 3.13 3.70 -29.96
N SER A 134 1.89 3.37 -30.33
CA SER A 134 1.25 3.88 -31.56
C SER A 134 0.72 5.33 -31.42
N GLY A 135 1.05 5.99 -30.30
CA GLY A 135 0.83 7.41 -30.06
C GLY A 135 1.23 7.75 -28.63
N TYR A 136 2.36 8.43 -28.44
CA TYR A 136 2.97 8.67 -27.11
C TYR A 136 2.04 9.34 -26.07
N LEU A 137 1.00 10.06 -26.52
CA LEU A 137 -0.01 10.66 -25.66
C LEU A 137 -1.26 9.77 -25.47
N SER A 138 -1.63 8.96 -26.47
CA SER A 138 -2.83 8.11 -26.40
C SER A 138 -2.60 6.83 -25.60
N GLY A 139 -1.43 6.18 -25.72
CA GLY A 139 -1.12 4.97 -24.95
C GLY A 139 -0.92 5.21 -23.46
N PHE A 140 -0.35 6.36 -23.10
CA PHE A 140 -0.22 6.78 -21.69
C PHE A 140 -1.58 7.13 -21.07
N ALA A 141 -2.42 7.88 -21.79
CA ALA A 141 -3.76 8.21 -21.32
C ALA A 141 -4.65 6.96 -21.20
N ASP A 142 -4.54 6.02 -22.14
CA ASP A 142 -5.29 4.77 -22.09
C ASP A 142 -4.86 3.92 -20.89
N TYR A 143 -3.57 3.81 -20.60
CA TYR A 143 -3.08 3.12 -19.40
C TYR A 143 -3.49 3.78 -18.09
N LEU A 144 -3.51 5.11 -18.03
CA LEU A 144 -4.03 5.82 -16.85
C LEU A 144 -5.50 5.47 -16.61
N ILE A 145 -6.31 5.39 -17.66
CA ILE A 145 -7.76 5.19 -17.55
C ILE A 145 -8.13 3.71 -17.36
N THR A 146 -7.42 2.80 -18.01
CA THR A 146 -7.76 1.36 -18.02
C THR A 146 -6.92 0.55 -17.03
N GLY A 147 -5.78 1.06 -16.57
CA GLY A 147 -4.91 0.45 -15.57
C GLY A 147 -4.95 1.19 -14.24
N VAL A 148 -4.31 2.36 -14.17
CA VAL A 148 -4.04 3.06 -12.90
C VAL A 148 -5.32 3.45 -12.16
N VAL A 149 -6.28 4.10 -12.83
CA VAL A 149 -7.51 4.56 -12.18
C VAL A 149 -8.33 3.40 -11.61
N PRO A 150 -8.62 2.32 -12.36
CA PRO A 150 -9.32 1.14 -11.84
C PRO A 150 -8.57 0.47 -10.69
N ASP A 151 -7.23 0.39 -10.78
CA ASP A 151 -6.41 -0.24 -9.73
C ASP A 151 -6.42 0.55 -8.43
N VAL A 152 -6.23 1.86 -8.53
CA VAL A 152 -6.34 2.80 -7.41
C VAL A 152 -7.72 2.72 -6.77
N LEU A 153 -8.79 2.69 -7.57
CA LEU A 153 -10.16 2.61 -7.07
C LEU A 153 -10.43 1.29 -6.36
N LEU A 154 -10.03 0.16 -6.95
CA LEU A 154 -10.18 -1.16 -6.34
C LEU A 154 -9.50 -1.18 -4.97
N ASN A 155 -8.24 -0.77 -4.92
CA ASN A 155 -7.44 -0.79 -3.70
C ASN A 155 -7.94 0.20 -2.65
N ALA A 156 -8.43 1.38 -3.06
CA ALA A 156 -9.07 2.32 -2.16
C ALA A 156 -10.36 1.77 -1.53
N VAL A 157 -11.20 1.08 -2.33
CA VAL A 157 -12.42 0.42 -1.84
C VAL A 157 -12.08 -0.72 -0.88
N LEU A 158 -11.10 -1.55 -1.23
CA LEU A 158 -10.62 -2.63 -0.35
C LEU A 158 -10.09 -2.05 0.96
N ALA A 159 -9.32 -0.97 0.92
CA ALA A 159 -8.82 -0.28 2.11
C ALA A 159 -9.93 0.33 2.97
N TYR A 160 -10.94 0.92 2.33
CA TYR A 160 -12.10 1.47 3.03
C TYR A 160 -12.86 0.40 3.81
N LEU A 161 -13.14 -0.73 3.15
CA LEU A 161 -13.89 -1.85 3.72
C LEU A 161 -13.04 -2.60 4.76
N VAL A 162 -11.88 -3.11 4.35
CA VAL A 162 -11.05 -4.01 5.15
C VAL A 162 -10.22 -3.24 6.17
N GLY A 163 -9.52 -2.20 5.74
CA GLY A 163 -8.64 -1.40 6.60
C GLY A 163 -9.40 -0.74 7.74
N GLY A 164 -10.57 -0.17 7.45
CA GLY A 164 -11.46 0.41 8.45
C GLY A 164 -11.94 -0.60 9.50
N HIS A 165 -12.31 -1.82 9.09
CA HIS A 165 -12.72 -2.87 10.01
C HIS A 165 -11.57 -3.40 10.86
N ILE A 166 -10.39 -3.64 10.26
CA ILE A 166 -9.20 -4.11 10.99
C ILE A 166 -8.77 -3.09 12.04
N LEU A 167 -8.74 -1.78 11.69
CA LEU A 167 -8.30 -0.76 12.64
C LEU A 167 -9.25 -0.63 13.84
N ARG A 168 -10.56 -0.76 13.60
CA ARG A 168 -11.56 -0.79 14.69
C ARG A 168 -11.36 -2.01 15.59
N ALA A 169 -11.11 -3.18 15.01
CA ALA A 169 -10.87 -4.40 15.77
C ALA A 169 -9.60 -4.32 16.64
N ILE A 170 -8.51 -3.78 16.09
CA ILE A 170 -7.26 -3.55 16.84
C ILE A 170 -7.49 -2.57 18.00
N THR A 171 -8.20 -1.46 17.74
CA THR A 171 -8.49 -0.43 18.75
C THR A 171 -9.28 -1.00 19.93
N LYS A 172 -10.35 -1.76 19.65
CA LYS A 172 -11.19 -2.34 20.70
C LYS A 172 -10.40 -3.29 21.62
N ARG A 173 -9.39 -4.00 21.09
CA ARG A 173 -8.53 -4.85 21.91
C ARG A 173 -7.52 -4.06 22.75
N GLU A 174 -6.98 -2.95 22.23
CA GLU A 174 -6.06 -2.08 22.98
C GLU A 174 -6.76 -1.42 24.19
N GLU A 175 -8.05 -1.12 24.13
CA GLU A 175 -8.83 -0.57 25.25
C GLU A 175 -9.15 -1.60 26.34
N ILE A 176 -9.23 -2.89 26.00
CA ILE A 176 -9.56 -3.97 26.95
C ILE A 176 -8.31 -4.39 27.76
N TRP A 177 -7.11 -4.16 27.22
CA TRP A 177 -5.84 -4.68 27.74
C TRP A 177 -4.98 -3.59 28.43
N ASN A 178 -5.46 -2.34 28.48
CA ASN A 178 -4.92 -1.26 29.30
C ASN A 178 -5.83 -1.02 30.50
#